data_AF-A0A0B5I7V9-F1
#
_entry.id   AF-A0A0B5I7V9-F1
#
_cell.length_a   1.000
_cell.length_b   1.000
_cell.length_c   1.000
_cell.angle_alpha   90.00
_cell.angle_beta   90.00
_cell.angle_gamma   90.00
#
_symmetry.space_group_name_H-M   'P 1'
#
loop_
_entity.id
_entity.type
_entity.pdbx_description
1 polymer ?
#
loop_
_entity_poly.entity_id
_entity_poly.type
_entity_poly.pdbx_seq_one_letter_code
_entity_poly.pdbx_strand_id
1 'polypeptide(L)'
;MPRRTAVRTTARRRTLGLLCAPALVAAALTVTAAGAPAVAAPTCFEAAATVTGTIGTPGDDVIIGTPGNDVIDGKGGNDRICGLGGNDYIHGGDGNDRISGGTGDDRIFGDAGNDEVGGDERAFTGNVSSATGRDYIDGGTGDDFLLGDNAATQGTADGASPDVLVGGDGDDVLYGDSAGDHANGGASDRVIGGNGEDVIVGDSLGYYGATGAGDDVLLEGPGTLGDVTGDSFAPFGNASGAGGDDLIDLGPDGAFGAVGDHTSAGTAVGSGNDVILGGSTGEIILIGDNSLVDPAGSTAGNDQIEGRGGDDRIFGDNSDWSQTLGTAGGRDALRGGDGNDYLRGGPAADALDGQAGVDDCDGEGGTNIVVNCETQAAARSARKAAPARTERPLYDRLAGQKGRNGLF
;
A
#
# COMPACT_ATOMS: atom_id res chain seq x y z
N MET A 1 62.70 82.05 26.15
CA MET A 1 63.80 82.03 27.14
C MET A 1 64.00 80.58 27.60
N PRO A 2 65.21 80.03 27.81
CA PRO A 2 66.52 80.37 27.23
C PRO A 2 67.26 79.18 26.56
N ARG A 3 68.13 79.54 25.61
CA ARG A 3 69.54 79.09 25.36
C ARG A 3 69.92 77.61 25.08
N ARG A 4 70.49 77.47 23.85
CA ARG A 4 71.88 77.08 23.50
C ARG A 4 72.27 75.60 23.30
N THR A 5 72.80 75.36 22.07
CA THR A 5 73.99 74.56 21.66
C THR A 5 74.03 73.07 22.01
N ALA A 6 74.73 72.15 21.34
CA ALA A 6 75.38 71.96 20.04
C ALA A 6 76.13 70.60 20.17
N VAL A 7 76.60 70.04 19.06
CA VAL A 7 77.71 69.05 18.94
C VAL A 7 77.34 67.59 19.30
N ARG A 8 77.24 66.66 18.34
CA ARG A 8 78.26 65.90 17.56
C ARG A 8 78.85 64.68 18.30
N THR A 9 78.79 63.56 17.55
CA THR A 9 79.74 62.44 17.42
C THR A 9 79.73 61.22 18.37
N THR A 10 79.89 60.08 17.67
CA THR A 10 80.68 58.86 17.96
C THR A 10 80.07 57.67 18.71
N ALA A 11 79.79 56.63 17.91
CA ALA A 11 80.16 55.21 18.01
C ALA A 11 80.85 54.70 19.30
N ARG A 12 80.36 53.57 19.84
CA ARG A 12 81.04 52.24 19.76
C ARG A 12 80.23 51.14 20.47
N ARG A 13 80.49 49.92 19.98
CA ARG A 13 79.93 48.59 20.29
C ARG A 13 80.13 48.13 21.74
N ARG A 14 79.28 47.20 22.24
CA ARG A 14 79.63 45.77 22.48
C ARG A 14 78.53 44.95 23.21
N THR A 15 78.33 43.71 22.70
CA THR A 15 77.98 42.41 23.38
C THR A 15 76.61 42.30 24.09
N LEU A 16 75.86 41.19 24.08
CA LEU A 16 76.20 39.75 24.14
C LEU A 16 74.92 38.91 23.81
N GLY A 17 75.04 37.66 23.33
CA GLY A 17 73.91 36.69 23.41
C GLY A 17 73.89 35.58 22.35
N LEU A 18 74.39 34.41 22.72
CA LEU A 18 74.39 33.11 22.02
C LEU A 18 72.96 32.57 21.79
N LEU A 19 72.70 31.81 20.72
CA LEU A 19 71.80 30.63 20.72
C LEU A 19 71.95 29.80 19.42
N CYS A 20 72.09 28.47 19.60
CA CYS A 20 72.12 27.42 18.60
C CYS A 20 70.80 27.27 17.82
N ALA A 21 70.87 26.83 16.57
CA ALA A 21 69.73 26.26 15.83
C ALA A 21 70.13 24.89 15.25
N PRO A 22 69.30 23.83 15.37
CA PRO A 22 69.53 22.58 14.68
C PRO A 22 68.85 22.57 13.30
N ALA A 23 69.48 21.89 12.34
CA ALA A 23 68.99 21.70 10.98
C ALA A 23 67.85 20.67 10.94
N LEU A 24 66.73 21.02 10.29
CA LEU A 24 65.65 20.09 9.95
C LEU A 24 65.92 19.47 8.57
N VAL A 25 65.99 18.15 8.51
CA VAL A 25 65.99 17.36 7.27
C VAL A 25 64.54 17.00 6.96
N ALA A 26 64.01 17.48 5.83
CA ALA A 26 62.67 17.13 5.37
C ALA A 26 62.74 15.82 4.56
N ALA A 27 62.15 14.75 5.11
CA ALA A 27 61.88 13.52 4.36
C ALA A 27 60.55 13.69 3.61
N ALA A 28 60.57 13.57 2.28
CA ALA A 28 59.37 13.54 1.47
C ALA A 28 58.69 12.18 1.64
N LEU A 29 57.58 12.15 2.38
CA LEU A 29 56.70 11.00 2.51
C LEU A 29 55.74 10.99 1.31
N THR A 30 55.96 10.10 0.35
CA THR A 30 54.99 9.82 -0.70
C THR A 30 53.82 9.05 -0.09
N VAL A 31 52.70 9.74 0.16
CA VAL A 31 51.42 9.11 0.47
C VAL A 31 50.91 8.53 -0.84
N THR A 32 51.03 7.21 -1.01
CA THR A 32 50.23 6.49 -1.99
C THR A 32 48.80 6.52 -1.47
N ALA A 33 47.88 7.16 -2.19
CA ALA A 33 46.47 7.00 -1.94
C ALA A 33 46.15 5.50 -1.97
N ALA A 34 45.81 4.92 -0.82
CA ALA A 34 45.15 3.63 -0.80
C ALA A 34 43.89 3.81 -1.64
N GLY A 35 43.77 3.04 -2.72
CA GLY A 35 42.57 3.07 -3.57
C GLY A 35 41.35 2.95 -2.68
N ALA A 36 40.35 3.81 -2.91
CA ALA A 36 39.06 3.67 -2.26
C ALA A 36 38.63 2.20 -2.37
N PRO A 37 38.08 1.59 -1.30
CA PRO A 37 37.55 0.24 -1.40
C PRO A 37 36.61 0.23 -2.61
N ALA A 38 36.79 -0.74 -3.50
CA ALA A 38 35.89 -0.90 -4.63
C ALA A 38 34.48 -1.01 -4.05
N VAL A 39 33.65 -0.01 -4.34
CA VAL A 39 32.23 -0.07 -4.01
C VAL A 39 31.73 -1.33 -4.70
N ALA A 40 31.09 -2.23 -3.94
CA ALA A 40 30.50 -3.42 -4.53
C ALA A 40 29.57 -2.97 -5.66
N ALA A 41 29.66 -3.63 -6.82
CA ALA A 41 28.78 -3.31 -7.93
C ALA A 41 27.32 -3.44 -7.45
N PRO A 42 26.43 -2.52 -7.84
CA PRO A 42 25.02 -2.63 -7.48
C PRO A 42 24.46 -3.95 -8.00
N THR A 43 23.51 -4.50 -7.26
CA THR A 43 22.77 -5.71 -7.60
C THR A 43 21.29 -5.40 -7.62
N CYS A 44 20.56 -6.05 -8.50
CA CYS A 44 19.11 -5.97 -8.59
C CYS A 44 18.53 -7.35 -8.27
N PHE A 45 17.69 -7.44 -7.24
CA PHE A 45 17.20 -8.71 -6.69
C PHE A 45 18.33 -9.75 -6.50
N GLU A 46 19.42 -9.32 -5.85
CA GLU A 46 20.63 -10.11 -5.58
C GLU A 46 21.42 -10.57 -6.82
N ALA A 47 21.07 -10.09 -8.02
CA ALA A 47 21.74 -10.41 -9.26
C ALA A 47 22.57 -9.22 -9.80
N ALA A 48 23.71 -9.51 -10.42
CA ALA A 48 24.52 -8.50 -11.10
C ALA A 48 23.98 -8.25 -12.52
N ALA A 49 24.11 -7.02 -13.01
CA ALA A 49 23.68 -6.63 -14.35
C ALA A 49 24.23 -7.57 -15.45
N THR A 50 23.36 -7.99 -16.38
CA THR A 50 23.73 -8.80 -17.55
C THR A 50 23.99 -7.94 -18.79
N VAL A 51 23.38 -6.77 -18.84
CA VAL A 51 23.52 -5.78 -19.91
C VAL A 51 24.27 -4.53 -19.45
N THR A 52 24.72 -3.72 -20.40
CA THR A 52 25.30 -2.40 -20.13
C THR A 52 24.37 -1.33 -20.69
N GLY A 53 23.82 -0.49 -19.82
CA GLY A 53 22.81 0.50 -20.16
C GLY A 53 21.40 0.04 -19.75
N THR A 54 20.39 0.70 -20.32
CA THR A 54 18.98 0.58 -19.90
C THR A 54 18.09 -0.09 -20.94
N ILE A 55 18.69 -0.77 -21.94
CA ILE A 55 17.94 -1.51 -22.97
C ILE A 55 18.37 -2.97 -22.90
N GLY A 56 17.40 -3.84 -22.61
CA GLY A 56 17.55 -5.28 -22.53
C GLY A 56 17.62 -5.95 -23.90
N THR A 57 17.47 -7.27 -23.88
CA THR A 57 17.51 -8.16 -25.03
C THR A 57 16.22 -9.00 -25.08
N PRO A 58 16.00 -9.82 -26.11
CA PRO A 58 14.83 -10.71 -26.14
C PRO A 58 14.89 -11.93 -25.20
N GLY A 59 15.75 -11.93 -24.18
CA GLY A 59 15.79 -13.00 -23.18
C GLY A 59 16.20 -12.46 -21.82
N ASP A 60 16.08 -13.31 -20.79
CA ASP A 60 16.21 -12.93 -19.38
C ASP A 60 17.45 -12.09 -19.06
N ASP A 61 17.20 -10.86 -18.63
CA ASP A 61 18.20 -9.85 -18.32
C ASP A 61 18.13 -9.37 -16.86
N VAL A 62 19.24 -8.79 -16.41
CA VAL A 62 19.32 -8.00 -15.19
C VAL A 62 19.75 -6.60 -15.60
N ILE A 63 18.83 -5.66 -15.45
CA ILE A 63 19.00 -4.26 -15.82
C ILE A 63 19.04 -3.43 -14.55
N ILE A 64 20.08 -2.62 -14.42
CA ILE A 64 20.27 -1.74 -13.28
C ILE A 64 20.46 -0.33 -13.82
N GLY A 65 19.55 0.56 -13.44
CA GLY A 65 19.60 1.98 -13.73
C GLY A 65 20.70 2.69 -12.94
N THR A 66 20.47 3.96 -12.69
CA THR A 66 21.38 4.90 -12.07
C THR A 66 20.67 5.68 -10.97
N PRO A 67 21.38 6.41 -10.11
CA PRO A 67 20.73 7.26 -9.11
C PRO A 67 20.06 8.53 -9.68
N GLY A 68 19.78 8.59 -10.98
CA GLY A 68 19.01 9.68 -11.58
C GLY A 68 18.15 9.15 -12.71
N ASN A 69 17.27 10.01 -13.23
CA ASN A 69 16.21 9.62 -14.16
C ASN A 69 16.68 8.79 -15.36
N ASP A 70 16.14 7.59 -15.47
CA ASP A 70 16.44 6.62 -16.50
C ASP A 70 15.21 6.29 -17.36
N VAL A 71 15.48 5.79 -18.57
CA VAL A 71 14.48 5.17 -19.43
C VAL A 71 14.92 3.74 -19.66
N ILE A 72 14.20 2.80 -19.08
CA ILE A 72 14.53 1.38 -19.05
C ILE A 72 13.50 0.60 -19.88
N ASP A 73 13.99 -0.36 -20.66
CA ASP A 73 13.18 -1.18 -21.57
C ASP A 73 13.75 -2.61 -21.57
N GLY A 74 13.07 -3.53 -20.87
CA GLY A 74 13.46 -4.93 -20.70
C GLY A 74 13.41 -5.75 -21.99
N LYS A 75 12.48 -5.39 -22.89
CA LYS A 75 12.18 -6.03 -24.18
C LYS A 75 11.42 -7.33 -24.00
N GLY A 76 12.08 -8.43 -23.68
CA GLY A 76 11.33 -9.64 -23.38
C GLY A 76 12.21 -10.75 -22.88
N GLY A 77 11.61 -11.83 -22.39
CA GLY A 77 12.26 -12.69 -21.41
C GLY A 77 11.81 -12.31 -20.00
N ASN A 78 12.25 -13.06 -19.00
CA ASN A 78 11.88 -12.79 -17.61
C ASN A 78 12.98 -11.97 -16.93
N ASP A 79 12.79 -10.67 -16.87
CA ASP A 79 13.79 -9.70 -16.50
C ASP A 79 13.78 -9.34 -15.01
N ARG A 80 14.91 -8.81 -14.56
CA ARG A 80 15.07 -8.16 -13.25
C ARG A 80 15.49 -6.72 -13.49
N ILE A 81 14.62 -5.78 -13.17
CA ILE A 81 14.83 -4.37 -13.47
C ILE A 81 14.81 -3.56 -12.17
N CYS A 82 15.84 -2.74 -11.96
CA CYS A 82 15.90 -1.80 -10.84
C CYS A 82 16.27 -0.41 -11.35
N GLY A 83 15.38 0.57 -11.21
CA GLY A 83 15.61 1.99 -11.55
C GLY A 83 16.64 2.65 -10.65
N LEU A 84 16.57 2.32 -9.35
CA LEU A 84 17.38 2.81 -8.23
C LEU A 84 16.89 4.12 -7.67
N GLY A 85 17.07 5.24 -8.36
CA GLY A 85 16.48 6.47 -7.86
C GLY A 85 16.53 7.58 -8.88
N GLY A 86 15.70 8.59 -8.68
CA GLY A 86 15.35 9.52 -9.75
C GLY A 86 13.90 9.33 -10.12
N ASN A 87 13.50 9.85 -11.26
CA ASN A 87 12.16 9.66 -11.78
C ASN A 87 12.29 8.90 -13.10
N ASP A 88 12.02 7.61 -13.03
CA ASP A 88 12.32 6.64 -14.05
C ASP A 88 11.08 6.34 -14.91
N TYR A 89 11.35 5.86 -16.11
CA TYR A 89 10.34 5.37 -17.03
C TYR A 89 10.73 3.96 -17.46
N ILE A 90 10.03 2.97 -16.94
CA ILE A 90 10.42 1.55 -17.00
C ILE A 90 9.36 0.76 -17.74
N HIS A 91 9.78 -0.03 -18.74
CA HIS A 91 8.98 -1.04 -19.44
C HIS A 91 9.61 -2.40 -19.18
N GLY A 92 8.85 -3.35 -18.64
CA GLY A 92 9.24 -4.77 -18.49
C GLY A 92 9.34 -5.42 -19.86
N GLY A 93 8.20 -5.48 -20.56
CA GLY A 93 8.10 -5.99 -21.91
C GLY A 93 7.38 -7.33 -21.95
N ASP A 94 7.80 -8.22 -22.85
CA ASP A 94 7.19 -9.55 -22.95
C ASP A 94 7.85 -10.54 -21.97
N GLY A 95 7.14 -11.03 -20.96
CA GLY A 95 7.65 -12.06 -20.04
C GLY A 95 7.21 -11.78 -18.62
N ASN A 96 7.63 -12.64 -17.69
CA ASN A 96 7.32 -12.45 -16.28
C ASN A 96 8.48 -11.72 -15.61
N ASP A 97 8.30 -10.43 -15.42
CA ASP A 97 9.33 -9.50 -14.99
C ASP A 97 9.26 -9.23 -13.50
N ARG A 98 10.41 -8.80 -12.96
CA ARG A 98 10.50 -8.29 -11.59
C ARG A 98 11.09 -6.91 -11.61
N ILE A 99 10.33 -5.92 -11.17
CA ILE A 99 10.65 -4.51 -11.33
C ILE A 99 10.61 -3.79 -9.98
N SER A 100 11.60 -2.93 -9.73
CA SER A 100 11.63 -1.95 -8.64
C SER A 100 12.00 -0.61 -9.24
N GLY A 101 11.14 0.40 -9.10
CA GLY A 101 11.47 1.77 -9.51
C GLY A 101 12.61 2.33 -8.67
N GLY A 102 12.49 2.18 -7.35
CA GLY A 102 13.40 2.78 -6.38
C GLY A 102 12.94 4.19 -6.04
N THR A 103 13.78 5.00 -5.39
CA THR A 103 13.27 6.28 -4.86
C THR A 103 12.88 7.27 -5.95
N GLY A 104 11.70 7.86 -5.83
CA GLY A 104 11.27 9.05 -6.60
C GLY A 104 10.08 8.75 -7.50
N ASP A 105 9.40 9.80 -8.02
CA ASP A 105 8.15 9.58 -8.77
C ASP A 105 8.41 8.87 -10.12
N ASP A 106 8.08 7.59 -10.17
CA ASP A 106 8.36 6.67 -11.27
C ASP A 106 7.13 6.38 -12.13
N ARG A 107 7.38 5.89 -13.35
CA ARG A 107 6.36 5.33 -14.25
C ARG A 107 6.80 3.96 -14.69
N ILE A 108 6.08 2.96 -14.25
CA ILE A 108 6.45 1.56 -14.44
C ILE A 108 5.32 0.83 -15.17
N PHE A 109 5.70 0.10 -16.21
CA PHE A 109 4.81 -0.73 -17.01
C PHE A 109 5.39 -2.16 -16.97
N GLY A 110 4.64 -3.12 -16.43
CA GLY A 110 4.97 -4.55 -16.52
C GLY A 110 4.89 -5.04 -17.96
N ASP A 111 3.86 -4.57 -18.67
CA ASP A 111 3.48 -4.92 -20.04
C ASP A 111 2.81 -6.30 -20.13
N ALA A 112 3.49 -7.34 -20.60
CA ALA A 112 2.83 -8.60 -20.93
C ALA A 112 3.48 -9.78 -20.22
N GLY A 113 2.78 -10.33 -19.24
CA GLY A 113 3.20 -11.49 -18.47
C GLY A 113 2.66 -11.40 -17.06
N ASN A 114 3.13 -12.28 -16.18
CA ASN A 114 2.75 -12.20 -14.77
C ASN A 114 3.91 -11.54 -14.02
N ASP A 115 3.76 -10.27 -13.71
CA ASP A 115 4.82 -9.38 -13.25
C ASP A 115 4.77 -9.14 -11.73
N GLU A 116 5.94 -8.88 -11.14
CA GLU A 116 6.06 -8.38 -9.77
C GLU A 116 6.69 -6.98 -9.82
N VAL A 117 5.87 -5.96 -9.57
CA VAL A 117 6.26 -4.56 -9.71
C VAL A 117 6.10 -3.83 -8.38
N GLY A 118 7.20 -3.23 -7.91
CA GLY A 118 7.20 -2.28 -6.80
C GLY A 118 7.62 -0.89 -7.28
N GLY A 119 6.95 0.15 -6.78
CA GLY A 119 7.36 1.53 -7.06
C GLY A 119 8.70 1.84 -6.41
N ASP A 120 8.87 1.55 -5.12
CA ASP A 120 10.11 1.87 -4.40
C ASP A 120 10.99 0.64 -4.07
N GLU A 121 11.71 0.71 -2.95
CA GLU A 121 12.74 -0.25 -2.59
C GLU A 121 12.20 -1.47 -1.85
N ARG A 122 12.96 -2.56 -1.98
CA ARG A 122 12.71 -3.78 -1.22
C ARG A 122 13.90 -4.33 -0.48
N ALA A 123 13.61 -5.03 0.61
CA ALA A 123 14.56 -5.86 1.33
C ALA A 123 13.99 -7.23 1.66
N PHE A 124 14.80 -8.27 1.47
CA PHE A 124 14.44 -9.61 1.94
C PHE A 124 14.56 -9.76 3.46
N THR A 125 15.49 -9.04 4.10
CA THR A 125 15.63 -9.00 5.57
C THR A 125 15.92 -7.59 6.05
N GLY A 126 15.34 -7.23 7.19
CA GLY A 126 15.51 -5.92 7.79
C GLY A 126 14.43 -4.94 7.35
N ASN A 127 14.50 -3.73 7.88
CA ASN A 127 13.49 -2.70 7.63
C ASN A 127 13.85 -1.88 6.39
N VAL A 128 12.82 -1.42 5.69
CA VAL A 128 12.90 -0.45 4.59
C VAL A 128 12.13 0.79 5.00
N SER A 129 12.79 1.94 4.95
CA SER A 129 12.21 3.23 5.35
C SER A 129 12.83 4.34 4.50
N SER A 130 13.16 4.03 3.26
CA SER A 130 13.65 4.97 2.26
C SER A 130 12.56 5.99 1.92
N ALA A 131 12.95 7.07 1.25
CA ALA A 131 11.98 8.05 0.82
C ALA A 131 11.22 7.49 -0.38
N THR A 132 9.90 7.54 -0.33
CA THR A 132 9.05 7.01 -1.39
C THR A 132 8.63 8.07 -2.41
N GLY A 133 8.28 7.62 -3.61
CA GLY A 133 7.82 8.42 -4.74
C GLY A 133 6.30 8.41 -4.90
N ARG A 134 5.73 9.37 -5.63
CA ARG A 134 4.39 9.14 -6.20
C ARG A 134 4.55 8.43 -7.53
N ASP A 135 4.07 7.21 -7.57
CA ASP A 135 4.31 6.31 -8.68
C ASP A 135 3.06 6.08 -9.50
N TYR A 136 3.30 5.75 -10.77
CA TYR A 136 2.29 5.22 -11.65
C TYR A 136 2.75 3.84 -12.08
N ILE A 137 2.00 2.83 -11.70
CA ILE A 137 2.30 1.42 -11.96
C ILE A 137 1.15 0.83 -12.77
N ASP A 138 1.50 0.17 -13.88
CA ASP A 138 0.58 -0.48 -14.80
C ASP A 138 1.08 -1.92 -15.02
N GLY A 139 0.34 -2.92 -14.55
CA GLY A 139 0.70 -4.33 -14.69
C GLY A 139 0.63 -4.75 -16.16
N GLY A 140 -0.53 -4.55 -16.77
CA GLY A 140 -0.76 -4.72 -18.20
C GLY A 140 -1.62 -5.95 -18.47
N THR A 141 -1.04 -7.03 -18.97
CA THR A 141 -1.78 -8.29 -19.19
C THR A 141 -1.11 -9.44 -18.47
N GLY A 142 -1.88 -10.27 -17.80
CA GLY A 142 -1.41 -11.39 -16.99
C GLY A 142 -1.82 -11.18 -15.54
N ASP A 143 -1.52 -12.15 -14.68
CA ASP A 143 -1.87 -12.03 -13.25
C ASP A 143 -0.69 -11.36 -12.53
N ASP A 144 -0.85 -10.10 -12.15
CA ASP A 144 0.22 -9.22 -11.69
C ASP A 144 0.19 -8.98 -10.17
N PHE A 145 1.36 -8.62 -9.63
CA PHE A 145 1.52 -8.12 -8.28
C PHE A 145 2.07 -6.71 -8.32
N LEU A 146 1.30 -5.74 -7.83
CA LEU A 146 1.65 -4.32 -7.80
C LEU A 146 1.71 -3.80 -6.37
N LEU A 147 2.77 -3.06 -6.06
CA LEU A 147 2.99 -2.41 -4.77
C LEU A 147 3.46 -0.96 -5.02
N GLY A 148 2.78 0.02 -4.44
CA GLY A 148 3.16 1.42 -4.64
C GLY A 148 4.49 1.78 -3.99
N ASP A 149 4.64 1.55 -2.69
CA ASP A 149 5.82 1.96 -1.95
C ASP A 149 6.82 0.79 -1.68
N ASN A 150 7.24 0.66 -0.41
CA ASN A 150 8.36 -0.15 0.03
C ASN A 150 7.94 -1.57 0.41
N ALA A 151 8.86 -2.53 0.22
CA ALA A 151 8.64 -3.92 0.63
C ALA A 151 9.72 -4.46 1.59
N ALA A 152 9.31 -5.14 2.65
CA ALA A 152 10.19 -5.78 3.62
C ALA A 152 9.71 -7.19 3.98
N THR A 153 10.19 -8.20 3.26
CA THR A 153 9.80 -9.62 3.46
C THR A 153 9.93 -10.10 4.91
N GLN A 154 11.02 -9.71 5.58
CA GLN A 154 11.29 -10.02 6.99
C GLN A 154 11.71 -8.75 7.72
N GLY A 155 10.76 -7.84 7.89
CA GLY A 155 10.97 -6.59 8.59
C GLY A 155 9.77 -5.65 8.49
N THR A 156 10.04 -4.39 8.80
CA THR A 156 9.06 -3.30 8.65
C THR A 156 9.31 -2.56 7.35
N ALA A 157 8.28 -2.36 6.55
CA ALA A 157 8.28 -1.44 5.41
C ALA A 157 7.53 -0.16 5.81
N ASP A 158 8.13 0.99 5.55
CA ASP A 158 7.54 2.32 5.76
C ASP A 158 7.51 3.07 4.42
N GLY A 159 6.34 3.53 4.01
CA GLY A 159 6.12 4.29 2.78
C GLY A 159 4.69 4.82 2.81
N ALA A 160 4.48 6.07 2.44
CA ALA A 160 3.17 6.71 2.52
C ALA A 160 3.06 7.81 1.45
N SER A 161 3.43 7.47 0.22
CA SER A 161 3.30 8.39 -0.91
C SER A 161 2.07 8.03 -1.74
N PRO A 162 1.29 9.00 -2.24
CA PRO A 162 0.08 8.69 -2.97
C PRO A 162 0.40 8.14 -4.34
N ASP A 163 -0.12 6.96 -4.68
CA ASP A 163 0.21 6.22 -5.88
C ASP A 163 -1.00 5.96 -6.79
N VAL A 164 -0.71 5.58 -8.03
CA VAL A 164 -1.70 5.12 -8.99
C VAL A 164 -1.31 3.74 -9.50
N LEU A 165 -2.12 2.74 -9.15
CA LEU A 165 -1.92 1.37 -9.57
C LEU A 165 -3.03 0.95 -10.54
N VAL A 166 -2.64 0.27 -11.62
CA VAL A 166 -3.54 -0.27 -12.64
C VAL A 166 -3.14 -1.71 -12.90
N GLY A 167 -3.99 -2.68 -12.55
CA GLY A 167 -3.73 -4.11 -12.76
C GLY A 167 -3.76 -4.46 -14.24
N GLY A 168 -4.93 -4.31 -14.86
CA GLY A 168 -5.11 -4.47 -16.30
C GLY A 168 -5.99 -5.67 -16.65
N ASP A 169 -5.51 -6.58 -17.48
CA ASP A 169 -6.20 -7.84 -17.79
C ASP A 169 -5.58 -8.99 -16.99
N GLY A 170 -6.30 -9.63 -16.07
CA GLY A 170 -5.81 -10.75 -15.29
C GLY A 170 -6.34 -10.73 -13.87
N ASP A 171 -6.02 -11.75 -13.08
CA ASP A 171 -6.40 -11.77 -11.66
C ASP A 171 -5.28 -11.13 -10.83
N ASP A 172 -5.40 -9.83 -10.52
CA ASP A 172 -4.28 -9.04 -9.99
C ASP A 172 -4.30 -8.88 -8.46
N VAL A 173 -3.13 -8.54 -7.90
CA VAL A 173 -2.96 -8.20 -6.49
C VAL A 173 -2.32 -6.82 -6.38
N LEU A 174 -3.04 -5.86 -5.80
CA LEU A 174 -2.65 -4.46 -5.76
C LEU A 174 -2.68 -3.93 -4.32
N TYR A 175 -1.55 -3.39 -3.86
CA TYR A 175 -1.40 -2.74 -2.57
C TYR A 175 -0.89 -1.31 -2.77
N GLY A 176 -1.64 -0.30 -2.34
CA GLY A 176 -1.30 1.09 -2.65
C GLY A 176 -0.04 1.59 -1.96
N ASP A 177 0.22 1.21 -0.70
CA ASP A 177 1.44 1.61 0.01
C ASP A 177 2.46 0.45 0.12
N SER A 178 2.71 -0.02 1.35
CA SER A 178 3.87 -0.82 1.74
C SER A 178 3.49 -2.26 2.12
N ALA A 179 4.44 -3.19 1.98
CA ALA A 179 4.22 -4.60 2.31
C ALA A 179 5.34 -5.23 3.14
N GLY A 180 5.01 -5.96 4.21
CA GLY A 180 6.02 -6.66 5.00
C GLY A 180 5.50 -7.50 6.18
N ASP A 181 6.41 -7.92 7.07
CA ASP A 181 6.02 -8.50 8.37
C ASP A 181 5.21 -7.47 9.17
N HIS A 182 5.68 -6.21 9.13
CA HIS A 182 4.88 -5.05 9.46
C HIS A 182 4.96 -4.06 8.30
N ALA A 183 3.89 -3.33 8.04
CA ALA A 183 3.87 -2.30 7.02
C ALA A 183 3.15 -1.07 7.56
N ASN A 184 3.69 0.11 7.24
CA ASN A 184 3.08 1.38 7.58
C ASN A 184 2.99 2.24 6.32
N GLY A 185 1.80 2.76 6.07
CA GLY A 185 1.54 3.80 5.09
C GLY A 185 0.44 4.75 5.52
N GLY A 186 -0.39 5.17 4.58
CA GLY A 186 -1.53 6.04 4.85
C GLY A 186 -1.66 7.21 3.90
N ALA A 187 -1.26 7.03 2.63
CA ALA A 187 -1.51 8.02 1.59
C ALA A 187 -2.93 7.89 1.03
N SER A 188 -3.27 8.69 0.03
CA SER A 188 -4.55 8.55 -0.67
C SER A 188 -4.28 8.02 -2.05
N ASP A 189 -4.49 6.73 -2.21
CA ASP A 189 -4.12 5.98 -3.39
C ASP A 189 -5.29 5.87 -4.36
N ARG A 190 -4.93 5.62 -5.62
CA ARG A 190 -5.89 5.30 -6.66
C ARG A 190 -5.54 3.95 -7.24
N VAL A 191 -6.32 2.94 -6.89
CA VAL A 191 -6.10 1.57 -7.33
C VAL A 191 -7.21 1.15 -8.28
N ILE A 192 -6.82 0.62 -9.44
CA ILE A 192 -7.73 0.15 -10.48
C ILE A 192 -7.36 -1.30 -10.78
N GLY A 193 -8.23 -2.25 -10.45
CA GLY A 193 -8.03 -3.67 -10.73
C GLY A 193 -8.00 -3.93 -12.23
N GLY A 194 -9.14 -3.81 -12.89
CA GLY A 194 -9.26 -3.98 -14.33
C GLY A 194 -10.23 -5.12 -14.66
N ASN A 195 -9.87 -5.97 -15.61
CA ASN A 195 -10.65 -7.17 -15.94
C ASN A 195 -10.06 -8.36 -15.20
N GLY A 196 -10.85 -9.04 -14.38
CA GLY A 196 -10.41 -10.25 -13.68
C GLY A 196 -10.91 -10.28 -12.25
N GLU A 197 -10.46 -11.24 -11.46
CA GLU A 197 -10.76 -11.29 -10.03
C GLU A 197 -9.61 -10.68 -9.23
N ASP A 198 -9.76 -9.42 -8.82
CA ASP A 198 -8.66 -8.67 -8.21
C ASP A 198 -8.69 -8.66 -6.68
N VAL A 199 -7.51 -8.54 -6.09
CA VAL A 199 -7.32 -8.25 -4.67
C VAL A 199 -6.77 -6.84 -4.53
N ILE A 200 -7.50 -5.99 -3.82
CA ILE A 200 -7.11 -4.60 -3.61
C ILE A 200 -7.05 -4.29 -2.12
N VAL A 201 -5.93 -3.70 -1.70
CA VAL A 201 -5.74 -3.06 -0.40
C VAL A 201 -5.30 -1.63 -0.70
N GLY A 202 -6.04 -0.62 -0.26
CA GLY A 202 -5.69 0.77 -0.55
C GLY A 202 -4.37 1.16 0.11
N ASP A 203 -4.17 0.81 1.38
CA ASP A 203 -2.90 1.09 2.05
C ASP A 203 -1.90 -0.10 2.02
N SER A 204 -1.62 -0.64 3.22
CA SER A 204 -0.48 -1.45 3.55
C SER A 204 -0.88 -2.89 3.87
N LEU A 205 -0.05 -3.82 3.40
CA LEU A 205 -0.12 -5.24 3.77
C LEU A 205 0.92 -5.57 4.85
N GLY A 206 0.46 -5.79 6.08
CA GLY A 206 1.32 -6.17 7.20
C GLY A 206 1.00 -7.55 7.75
N TYR A 207 1.86 -8.54 7.56
CA TYR A 207 1.57 -9.92 7.96
C TYR A 207 1.23 -10.08 9.45
N TYR A 208 1.91 -9.35 10.33
CA TYR A 208 1.66 -9.30 11.77
C TYR A 208 1.19 -7.93 12.28
N GLY A 209 1.25 -6.89 11.44
CA GLY A 209 0.87 -5.55 11.82
C GLY A 209 0.84 -4.62 10.63
N ALA A 210 -0.30 -4.00 10.34
CA ALA A 210 -0.43 -3.04 9.26
C ALA A 210 -0.96 -1.71 9.82
N THR A 211 -0.47 -0.59 9.28
CA THR A 211 -1.07 0.71 9.53
C THR A 211 -1.23 1.50 8.26
N GLY A 212 -2.29 2.28 8.21
CA GLY A 212 -2.63 3.11 7.06
C GLY A 212 -3.84 3.96 7.38
N ALA A 213 -4.24 4.80 6.44
CA ALA A 213 -5.31 5.77 6.50
C ALA A 213 -5.37 6.45 5.13
N GLY A 214 -6.31 7.36 4.97
CA GLY A 214 -6.26 8.28 3.83
C GLY A 214 -7.28 7.89 2.81
N ASP A 215 -7.82 8.89 2.14
CA ASP A 215 -9.05 8.71 1.39
C ASP A 215 -8.76 8.04 0.04
N ASP A 216 -8.89 6.73 -0.01
CA ASP A 216 -8.54 5.91 -1.17
C ASP A 216 -9.65 5.85 -2.21
N VAL A 217 -9.26 5.61 -3.46
CA VAL A 217 -10.19 5.34 -4.56
C VAL A 217 -9.87 3.98 -5.16
N LEU A 218 -10.69 2.99 -4.83
CA LEU A 218 -10.50 1.59 -5.18
C LEU A 218 -11.58 1.15 -6.16
N LEU A 219 -11.17 0.85 -7.39
CA LEU A 219 -12.05 0.49 -8.50
C LEU A 219 -11.70 -0.92 -8.96
N GLU A 220 -12.54 -1.91 -8.65
CA GLU A 220 -12.26 -3.31 -9.01
C GLU A 220 -12.37 -3.49 -10.52
N GLY A 221 -13.53 -3.17 -11.10
CA GLY A 221 -13.77 -3.34 -12.53
C GLY A 221 -14.69 -4.52 -12.80
N PRO A 222 -14.71 -5.08 -14.02
CA PRO A 222 -15.44 -6.32 -14.28
C PRO A 222 -14.68 -7.57 -13.78
N GLY A 223 -15.30 -8.28 -12.84
CA GLY A 223 -14.78 -9.49 -12.21
C GLY A 223 -15.90 -10.29 -11.56
N THR A 224 -15.69 -11.56 -11.20
CA THR A 224 -16.74 -12.33 -10.50
C THR A 224 -16.55 -12.49 -9.01
N LEU A 225 -15.34 -12.29 -8.47
CA LEU A 225 -15.04 -12.62 -7.08
C LEU A 225 -13.88 -11.80 -6.44
N GLY A 226 -13.68 -10.54 -6.81
CA GLY A 226 -12.65 -9.69 -6.18
C GLY A 226 -12.83 -9.48 -4.67
N ASP A 227 -11.79 -9.01 -4.00
CA ASP A 227 -11.78 -8.68 -2.57
C ASP A 227 -11.14 -7.30 -2.36
N VAL A 228 -11.85 -6.37 -1.71
CA VAL A 228 -11.36 -4.99 -1.49
C VAL A 228 -11.34 -4.64 0.00
N THR A 229 -10.22 -4.07 0.46
CA THR A 229 -10.07 -3.40 1.75
C THR A 229 -9.64 -1.97 1.47
N GLY A 230 -10.37 -0.96 1.98
CA GLY A 230 -10.02 0.45 1.79
C GLY A 230 -8.65 0.75 2.38
N ASP A 231 -8.54 0.68 3.70
CA ASP A 231 -7.24 0.88 4.33
C ASP A 231 -6.34 -0.40 4.31
N SER A 232 -5.68 -0.68 5.43
CA SER A 232 -4.69 -1.74 5.61
C SER A 232 -5.24 -3.15 5.89
N PHE A 233 -4.49 -4.16 5.44
CA PHE A 233 -4.78 -5.57 5.71
C PHE A 233 -3.68 -6.25 6.56
N ALA A 234 -4.09 -6.89 7.66
CA ALA A 234 -3.20 -7.64 8.55
C ALA A 234 -3.69 -9.07 8.81
N PRO A 235 -3.25 -10.08 8.03
CA PRO A 235 -3.78 -11.42 8.16
C PRO A 235 -3.49 -12.00 9.54
N PHE A 236 -2.27 -12.00 10.08
CA PHE A 236 -1.96 -12.70 11.33
C PHE A 236 -1.77 -11.78 12.53
N GLY A 237 -2.28 -10.55 12.44
CA GLY A 237 -2.03 -9.53 13.43
C GLY A 237 -3.07 -8.42 13.45
N ASN A 238 -2.62 -7.22 13.80
CA ASN A 238 -3.49 -6.07 14.00
C ASN A 238 -3.36 -5.10 12.83
N ALA A 239 -4.47 -4.51 12.41
CA ALA A 239 -4.49 -3.36 11.52
C ALA A 239 -4.94 -2.13 12.32
N SER A 240 -4.31 -0.97 12.10
CA SER A 240 -4.66 0.24 12.84
C SER A 240 -4.35 1.53 12.10
N GLY A 241 -5.13 2.57 12.31
CA GLY A 241 -5.07 3.77 11.51
C GLY A 241 -6.10 4.81 11.92
N ALA A 242 -6.23 5.86 11.11
CA ALA A 242 -7.29 6.83 11.29
C ALA A 242 -8.63 6.37 10.69
N GLY A 243 -8.62 5.43 9.74
CA GLY A 243 -9.75 5.10 8.86
C GLY A 243 -9.94 6.20 7.83
N GLY A 244 -9.41 6.03 6.61
CA GLY A 244 -9.61 6.95 5.49
C GLY A 244 -11.07 7.04 5.06
N ASP A 245 -11.54 8.17 4.54
CA ASP A 245 -12.89 8.23 3.95
C ASP A 245 -12.82 7.62 2.53
N ASP A 246 -13.03 6.31 2.41
CA ASP A 246 -12.71 5.57 1.18
C ASP A 246 -13.85 5.52 0.17
N LEU A 247 -13.50 5.45 -1.12
CA LEU A 247 -14.43 5.14 -2.20
C LEU A 247 -14.10 3.78 -2.81
N ILE A 248 -14.98 2.81 -2.58
CA ILE A 248 -14.89 1.47 -3.15
C ILE A 248 -16.02 1.27 -4.18
N ASP A 249 -15.66 0.97 -5.43
CA ASP A 249 -16.61 0.54 -6.47
C ASP A 249 -16.23 -0.85 -6.97
N LEU A 250 -17.09 -1.82 -6.66
CA LEU A 250 -16.95 -3.24 -7.05
C LEU A 250 -17.35 -3.50 -8.51
N GLY A 251 -17.56 -2.43 -9.29
CA GLY A 251 -17.78 -2.51 -10.72
C GLY A 251 -19.14 -3.11 -11.11
N PRO A 252 -19.30 -3.52 -12.38
CA PRO A 252 -20.60 -3.96 -12.90
C PRO A 252 -21.01 -5.35 -12.40
N ASP A 253 -20.07 -6.25 -12.17
CA ASP A 253 -20.34 -7.65 -11.87
C ASP A 253 -20.36 -7.91 -10.36
N GLY A 254 -19.78 -7.00 -9.56
CA GLY A 254 -19.68 -7.11 -8.11
C GLY A 254 -18.44 -7.88 -7.71
N ALA A 255 -18.29 -8.09 -6.40
CA ALA A 255 -17.15 -8.80 -5.86
C ALA A 255 -17.60 -9.78 -4.78
N PHE A 256 -16.66 -10.50 -4.18
CA PHE A 256 -16.98 -11.32 -3.03
C PHE A 256 -17.36 -10.44 -1.83
N GLY A 257 -16.63 -9.35 -1.62
CA GLY A 257 -16.98 -8.34 -0.62
C GLY A 257 -16.01 -7.17 -0.54
N ALA A 258 -16.44 -6.16 0.22
CA ALA A 258 -15.67 -4.96 0.51
C ALA A 258 -15.70 -4.66 2.02
N VAL A 259 -14.59 -4.15 2.51
CA VAL A 259 -14.47 -3.50 3.83
C VAL A 259 -13.97 -2.09 3.57
N GLY A 260 -14.67 -1.09 4.12
CA GLY A 260 -14.27 0.31 4.06
C GLY A 260 -12.91 0.50 4.71
N ASP A 261 -12.80 0.28 6.01
CA ASP A 261 -11.50 0.40 6.67
C ASP A 261 -10.63 -0.88 6.63
N HIS A 262 -9.77 -1.00 7.64
CA HIS A 262 -8.91 -2.11 7.98
C HIS A 262 -9.55 -3.50 8.03
N THR A 263 -8.86 -4.47 7.43
CA THR A 263 -9.13 -5.91 7.64
C THR A 263 -8.04 -6.56 8.48
N SER A 264 -8.41 -7.35 9.51
CA SER A 264 -7.42 -8.16 10.26
C SER A 264 -8.01 -9.41 10.92
N ALA A 265 -7.14 -10.37 11.30
CA ALA A 265 -7.55 -11.45 12.22
C ALA A 265 -7.39 -11.12 13.71
N GLY A 266 -6.65 -10.06 14.03
CA GLY A 266 -6.44 -9.57 15.38
C GLY A 266 -7.41 -8.44 15.70
N THR A 267 -6.86 -7.26 15.99
CA THR A 267 -7.62 -6.03 16.18
C THR A 267 -7.64 -5.22 14.89
N ALA A 268 -8.74 -4.56 14.57
CA ALA A 268 -8.81 -3.52 13.55
C ALA A 268 -9.30 -2.24 14.26
N VAL A 269 -8.60 -1.12 14.06
CA VAL A 269 -8.85 0.15 14.79
C VAL A 269 -8.64 1.33 13.86
N GLY A 270 -9.65 2.14 13.67
CA GLY A 270 -9.73 3.15 12.62
C GLY A 270 -11.18 3.16 12.14
N SER A 271 -11.69 4.31 11.71
CA SER A 271 -13.02 4.39 11.10
C SER A 271 -13.12 5.65 10.24
N GLY A 272 -13.30 5.47 8.94
CA GLY A 272 -13.59 6.49 7.94
C GLY A 272 -15.09 6.66 7.72
N ASN A 273 -15.49 7.56 6.82
CA ASN A 273 -16.86 7.65 6.34
C ASN A 273 -16.89 7.15 4.90
N ASP A 274 -17.11 5.85 4.75
CA ASP A 274 -16.83 5.18 3.49
C ASP A 274 -18.01 5.23 2.53
N VAL A 275 -17.68 5.14 1.24
CA VAL A 275 -18.64 4.96 0.16
C VAL A 275 -18.35 3.64 -0.53
N ILE A 276 -19.24 2.68 -0.33
CA ILE A 276 -19.11 1.35 -0.94
C ILE A 276 -20.25 1.14 -1.93
N LEU A 277 -19.88 0.85 -3.16
CA LEU A 277 -20.80 0.57 -4.25
C LEU A 277 -20.61 -0.89 -4.70
N GLY A 278 -21.61 -1.72 -4.44
CA GLY A 278 -21.71 -3.11 -4.90
C GLY A 278 -21.92 -3.23 -6.41
N GLY A 279 -22.11 -4.44 -6.90
CA GLY A 279 -22.26 -4.76 -8.31
C GLY A 279 -23.68 -5.14 -8.72
N SER A 280 -23.80 -5.88 -9.83
CA SER A 280 -25.11 -6.39 -10.30
C SER A 280 -25.38 -7.84 -9.90
N THR A 281 -24.49 -8.45 -9.12
CA THR A 281 -24.65 -9.81 -8.58
C THR A 281 -24.57 -9.80 -7.06
N GLY A 282 -25.03 -10.88 -6.42
CA GLY A 282 -25.04 -10.94 -4.95
C GLY A 282 -23.65 -10.90 -4.32
N GLU A 283 -23.40 -9.88 -3.51
CA GLU A 283 -22.19 -9.80 -2.69
C GLU A 283 -22.35 -10.59 -1.41
N ILE A 284 -21.28 -11.27 -1.00
CA ILE A 284 -21.33 -12.04 0.24
C ILE A 284 -21.34 -11.11 1.45
N ILE A 285 -20.62 -9.99 1.37
CA ILE A 285 -20.60 -9.00 2.44
C ILE A 285 -20.06 -7.63 1.99
N LEU A 286 -20.74 -6.56 2.42
CA LEU A 286 -20.26 -5.18 2.38
C LEU A 286 -20.23 -4.67 3.82
N ILE A 287 -19.09 -4.15 4.25
CA ILE A 287 -18.86 -3.65 5.60
C ILE A 287 -18.30 -2.23 5.48
N GLY A 288 -18.91 -1.25 6.15
CA GLY A 288 -18.29 0.07 6.31
C GLY A 288 -17.09 -0.06 7.23
N ASP A 289 -17.31 -0.04 8.54
CA ASP A 289 -16.21 -0.23 9.48
C ASP A 289 -15.98 -1.69 9.90
N ASN A 290 -14.71 -2.02 10.16
CA ASN A 290 -14.34 -3.27 10.82
C ASN A 290 -13.47 -2.98 12.06
N SER A 291 -14.02 -3.20 13.26
CA SER A 291 -13.26 -3.17 14.52
C SER A 291 -13.53 -4.39 15.39
N LEU A 292 -12.48 -5.21 15.58
CA LEU A 292 -12.60 -6.48 16.31
C LEU A 292 -12.24 -6.45 17.80
N VAL A 293 -11.77 -5.34 18.43
CA VAL A 293 -11.44 -5.35 19.88
C VAL A 293 -11.65 -4.00 20.64
N ASP A 294 -12.21 -4.15 21.85
CA ASP A 294 -12.54 -3.20 22.95
C ASP A 294 -13.66 -2.15 22.68
N PRO A 295 -14.89 -2.39 23.18
CA PRO A 295 -16.03 -1.46 23.09
C PRO A 295 -15.79 -0.05 23.67
N ALA A 296 -14.71 0.17 24.43
CA ALA A 296 -14.38 1.46 25.02
C ALA A 296 -13.54 2.37 24.09
N GLY A 297 -12.97 1.82 23.01
CA GLY A 297 -12.09 2.53 22.08
C GLY A 297 -12.46 2.40 20.60
N SER A 298 -13.46 1.57 20.26
CA SER A 298 -13.99 1.46 18.90
C SER A 298 -14.56 2.81 18.45
N THR A 299 -14.16 3.24 17.26
CA THR A 299 -14.81 4.31 16.51
C THR A 299 -15.68 3.69 15.42
N ALA A 300 -16.52 4.51 14.79
CA ALA A 300 -17.39 4.08 13.71
C ALA A 300 -17.71 5.27 12.80
N GLY A 301 -17.63 5.00 11.50
CA GLY A 301 -17.89 5.83 10.34
C GLY A 301 -19.35 6.17 10.12
N ASN A 302 -19.63 7.20 9.34
CA ASN A 302 -20.98 7.38 8.79
C ASN A 302 -20.95 6.92 7.34
N ASP A 303 -21.31 5.66 7.12
CA ASP A 303 -21.03 5.01 5.84
C ASP A 303 -22.20 5.13 4.86
N GLN A 304 -21.86 5.09 3.58
CA GLN A 304 -22.82 5.03 2.48
C GLN A 304 -22.58 3.77 1.68
N ILE A 305 -23.47 2.79 1.84
CA ILE A 305 -23.33 1.50 1.18
C ILE A 305 -24.53 1.25 0.28
N GLU A 306 -24.27 0.89 -0.98
CA GLU A 306 -25.29 0.53 -1.95
C GLU A 306 -24.95 -0.82 -2.58
N GLY A 307 -25.72 -1.88 -2.26
CA GLY A 307 -25.53 -3.22 -2.84
C GLY A 307 -25.81 -3.29 -4.34
N ARG A 308 -26.67 -2.38 -4.84
CA ARG A 308 -27.11 -2.25 -6.24
C ARG A 308 -27.95 -3.44 -6.69
N GLY A 309 -27.42 -4.63 -6.92
CA GLY A 309 -28.25 -5.77 -7.33
C GLY A 309 -27.64 -7.10 -6.97
N GLY A 310 -28.46 -8.04 -6.50
CA GLY A 310 -27.95 -9.22 -5.82
C GLY A 310 -28.75 -9.50 -4.55
N ASP A 311 -28.51 -10.65 -3.92
CA ASP A 311 -28.97 -10.85 -2.54
C ASP A 311 -27.80 -10.44 -1.63
N ASP A 312 -27.81 -9.20 -1.13
CA ASP A 312 -26.63 -8.59 -0.53
C ASP A 312 -26.66 -8.62 1.00
N ARG A 313 -25.46 -8.58 1.59
CA ARG A 313 -25.30 -8.54 3.04
C ARG A 313 -24.52 -7.32 3.47
N ILE A 314 -25.21 -6.34 4.02
CA ILE A 314 -24.68 -5.02 4.30
C ILE A 314 -24.63 -4.76 5.81
N PHE A 315 -23.46 -4.33 6.27
CA PHE A 315 -23.20 -3.84 7.61
C PHE A 315 -22.63 -2.43 7.49
N GLY A 316 -23.26 -1.44 8.11
CA GLY A 316 -22.70 -0.09 8.18
C GLY A 316 -21.54 -0.08 9.16
N ASP A 317 -21.86 -0.21 10.44
CA ASP A 317 -20.86 -0.29 11.50
C ASP A 317 -20.06 -1.61 11.61
N ASN A 318 -19.01 -1.54 12.43
CA ASN A 318 -18.20 -2.62 13.01
C ASN A 318 -18.84 -4.02 12.99
N SER A 319 -18.30 -4.94 12.17
CA SER A 319 -18.84 -6.29 12.00
C SER A 319 -17.80 -7.40 12.24
N ASP A 320 -18.23 -8.54 12.81
CA ASP A 320 -17.42 -9.77 12.87
C ASP A 320 -17.64 -10.71 11.67
N TRP A 321 -18.10 -10.16 10.54
CA TRP A 321 -18.52 -10.88 9.34
C TRP A 321 -19.83 -11.67 9.50
N SER A 322 -20.42 -11.67 10.70
CA SER A 322 -21.64 -12.41 11.02
C SER A 322 -22.73 -11.56 11.68
N GLN A 323 -22.35 -10.52 12.39
CA GLN A 323 -23.23 -9.58 13.08
C GLN A 323 -22.47 -8.27 13.32
N THR A 324 -23.19 -7.18 13.55
CA THR A 324 -22.56 -5.96 14.07
C THR A 324 -22.09 -6.17 15.51
N LEU A 325 -21.05 -5.44 15.89
CA LEU A 325 -20.37 -5.53 17.16
C LEU A 325 -20.34 -4.18 17.88
N GLY A 326 -20.18 -4.25 19.20
CA GLY A 326 -19.84 -3.08 20.02
C GLY A 326 -21.02 -2.15 20.31
N THR A 327 -20.68 -0.94 20.75
CA THR A 327 -21.63 0.13 21.08
C THR A 327 -21.28 1.45 20.39
N ALA A 328 -20.13 1.52 19.71
CA ALA A 328 -19.85 2.60 18.78
C ALA A 328 -20.67 2.35 17.52
N GLY A 329 -21.24 3.41 16.99
CA GLY A 329 -21.90 3.39 15.69
C GLY A 329 -21.95 4.79 15.12
N GLY A 330 -21.74 4.92 13.81
CA GLY A 330 -22.03 6.14 13.09
C GLY A 330 -23.33 6.02 12.31
N ARG A 331 -23.72 7.11 11.65
CA ARG A 331 -25.07 7.23 11.08
C ARG A 331 -25.05 6.82 9.63
N ASP A 332 -25.39 5.56 9.40
CA ASP A 332 -25.20 4.96 8.09
C ASP A 332 -26.38 5.18 7.15
N ALA A 333 -26.10 5.14 5.86
CA ALA A 333 -27.09 5.11 4.80
C ALA A 333 -26.90 3.84 3.97
N LEU A 334 -27.70 2.82 4.26
CA LEU A 334 -27.63 1.51 3.64
C LEU A 334 -28.77 1.34 2.63
N ARG A 335 -28.41 1.02 1.40
CA ARG A 335 -29.32 0.73 0.29
C ARG A 335 -29.08 -0.70 -0.19
N GLY A 336 -30.10 -1.55 -0.10
CA GLY A 336 -30.05 -2.94 -0.59
C GLY A 336 -29.91 -2.97 -2.10
N GLY A 337 -31.02 -2.74 -2.80
CA GLY A 337 -31.01 -2.66 -4.26
C GLY A 337 -32.02 -3.65 -4.85
N ASP A 338 -31.66 -4.29 -5.95
CA ASP A 338 -32.46 -5.36 -6.54
C ASP A 338 -32.11 -6.71 -5.90
N GLY A 339 -33.01 -7.33 -5.12
CA GLY A 339 -32.85 -8.68 -4.58
C GLY A 339 -33.35 -8.79 -3.14
N ASN A 340 -32.96 -9.85 -2.43
CA ASN A 340 -33.38 -10.05 -1.03
C ASN A 340 -32.22 -9.76 -0.10
N ASP A 341 -32.25 -8.57 0.49
CA ASP A 341 -31.08 -8.02 1.15
C ASP A 341 -31.14 -8.17 2.67
N TYR A 342 -29.97 -8.17 3.28
CA TYR A 342 -29.77 -8.20 4.72
C TYR A 342 -29.00 -6.96 5.15
N LEU A 343 -29.69 -6.02 5.80
CA LEU A 343 -29.11 -4.72 6.19
C LEU A 343 -29.01 -4.61 7.71
N ARG A 344 -27.82 -4.27 8.23
CA ARG A 344 -27.57 -4.02 9.66
C ARG A 344 -26.86 -2.68 9.86
N GLY A 345 -27.56 -1.75 10.54
CA GLY A 345 -27.08 -0.38 10.75
C GLY A 345 -26.34 -0.14 12.07
N GLY A 346 -26.29 -1.09 13.00
CA GLY A 346 -25.59 -0.89 14.27
C GLY A 346 -26.34 0.01 15.28
N PRO A 347 -25.68 0.52 16.34
CA PRO A 347 -26.37 1.13 17.48
C PRO A 347 -26.85 2.58 17.28
N ALA A 348 -26.46 3.24 16.19
CA ALA A 348 -26.72 4.65 15.92
C ALA A 348 -28.07 4.88 15.22
N ALA A 349 -28.21 6.00 14.51
CA ALA A 349 -29.48 6.44 13.93
C ALA A 349 -29.37 6.44 12.41
N ASP A 350 -29.86 5.36 11.81
CA ASP A 350 -29.46 4.97 10.46
C ASP A 350 -30.62 5.10 9.47
N ALA A 351 -30.27 5.20 8.19
CA ALA A 351 -31.19 5.14 7.07
C ALA A 351 -31.03 3.80 6.35
N LEU A 352 -32.06 2.97 6.40
CA LEU A 352 -32.11 1.65 5.77
C LEU A 352 -33.20 1.65 4.69
N ASP A 353 -32.83 1.38 3.45
CA ASP A 353 -33.76 1.23 2.33
C ASP A 353 -33.47 -0.10 1.60
N GLY A 354 -34.31 -1.11 1.82
CA GLY A 354 -34.16 -2.42 1.16
C GLY A 354 -34.38 -2.37 -0.36
N GLN A 355 -35.12 -1.36 -0.83
CA GLN A 355 -35.53 -1.20 -2.23
C GLN A 355 -36.35 -2.39 -2.77
N ALA A 356 -35.82 -3.19 -3.69
CA ALA A 356 -36.59 -4.09 -4.53
C ALA A 356 -36.36 -5.57 -4.19
N GLY A 357 -37.10 -6.09 -3.22
CA GLY A 357 -37.30 -7.53 -3.09
C GLY A 357 -37.95 -7.92 -1.77
N VAL A 358 -37.27 -8.75 -0.97
CA VAL A 358 -37.75 -9.15 0.37
C VAL A 358 -36.63 -8.98 1.38
N ASP A 359 -36.66 -7.87 2.09
CA ASP A 359 -35.46 -7.36 2.76
C ASP A 359 -35.54 -7.48 4.29
N ASP A 360 -34.48 -8.01 4.91
CA ASP A 360 -34.31 -8.14 6.36
C ASP A 360 -33.47 -6.96 6.89
N CYS A 361 -34.13 -5.83 7.15
CA CYS A 361 -33.49 -4.65 7.72
C CYS A 361 -33.64 -4.60 9.24
N ASP A 362 -32.53 -4.43 9.96
CA ASP A 362 -32.52 -4.17 11.39
C ASP A 362 -31.46 -3.11 11.70
N GLY A 363 -31.88 -1.95 12.19
CA GLY A 363 -30.95 -0.89 12.55
C GLY A 363 -30.51 -0.95 14.02
N GLU A 364 -30.68 -2.10 14.70
CA GLU A 364 -30.08 -2.57 15.98
C GLU A 364 -30.05 -1.65 17.22
N GLY A 365 -30.01 -0.34 17.07
CA GLY A 365 -30.21 0.70 18.07
C GLY A 365 -30.88 1.96 17.50
N GLY A 366 -30.56 3.11 18.13
CA GLY A 366 -31.05 4.46 17.84
C GLY A 366 -32.47 4.68 17.30
N THR A 367 -32.61 5.70 16.45
CA THR A 367 -33.89 6.17 15.89
C THR A 367 -33.78 6.17 14.37
N ASN A 368 -34.17 5.05 13.78
CA ASN A 368 -33.84 4.75 12.38
C ASN A 368 -34.97 5.15 11.43
N ILE A 369 -34.58 5.46 10.20
CA ILE A 369 -35.47 5.61 9.06
C ILE A 369 -35.39 4.30 8.27
N VAL A 370 -36.47 3.54 8.26
CA VAL A 370 -36.53 2.24 7.57
C VAL A 370 -37.61 2.28 6.51
N VAL A 371 -37.23 2.01 5.26
CA VAL A 371 -38.09 2.06 4.08
C VAL A 371 -37.91 0.76 3.28
N ASN A 372 -38.99 0.26 2.66
CA ASN A 372 -38.96 -0.95 1.82
C ASN A 372 -38.29 -2.16 2.51
N CYS A 373 -38.70 -2.46 3.75
CA CYS A 373 -38.19 -3.61 4.50
C CYS A 373 -39.34 -4.50 4.98
N GLU A 374 -39.38 -5.74 4.52
CA GLU A 374 -40.42 -6.72 4.83
C GLU A 374 -40.13 -7.44 6.16
N THR A 375 -41.13 -7.46 7.06
CA THR A 375 -40.93 -8.00 8.42
C THR A 375 -40.37 -9.44 8.47
N GLN A 376 -39.55 -9.72 9.50
CA GLN A 376 -38.83 -10.96 9.82
C GLN A 376 -39.58 -12.30 9.64
N ALA A 377 -40.91 -12.32 9.58
CA ALA A 377 -41.68 -13.54 9.35
C ALA A 377 -41.60 -14.04 7.88
N ALA A 378 -41.43 -13.14 6.91
CA ALA A 378 -41.22 -13.47 5.50
C ALA A 378 -39.73 -13.82 5.25
N ALA A 379 -38.80 -13.01 5.77
CA ALA A 379 -37.35 -13.20 5.66
C ALA A 379 -36.85 -14.54 6.26
N ARG A 380 -37.47 -15.06 7.33
CA ARG A 380 -37.14 -16.40 7.88
C ARG A 380 -37.41 -17.56 6.92
N SER A 381 -38.27 -17.38 5.92
CA SER A 381 -38.49 -18.38 4.87
C SER A 381 -37.38 -18.36 3.82
N ALA A 382 -36.76 -17.19 3.57
CA ALA A 382 -35.62 -17.01 2.68
C ALA A 382 -34.30 -17.52 3.28
N ARG A 383 -34.13 -17.42 4.62
CA ARG A 383 -33.02 -18.07 5.38
C ARG A 383 -32.89 -19.59 5.18
N LYS A 384 -33.91 -20.25 4.63
CA LYS A 384 -33.89 -21.69 4.36
C LYS A 384 -33.32 -22.04 2.98
N ALA A 385 -33.12 -21.03 2.11
CA ALA A 385 -32.67 -21.22 0.74
C ALA A 385 -31.18 -20.92 0.54
N ALA A 386 -30.61 -19.94 1.27
CA ALA A 386 -29.18 -19.64 1.19
C ALA A 386 -28.38 -20.52 2.17
N PRO A 387 -27.45 -21.37 1.71
CA PRO A 387 -26.52 -22.03 2.60
C PRO A 387 -25.65 -20.96 3.26
N ALA A 388 -25.49 -21.01 4.58
CA ALA A 388 -24.38 -20.36 5.25
C ALA A 388 -23.10 -20.92 4.62
N ARG A 389 -22.49 -20.22 3.66
CA ARG A 389 -21.16 -20.57 3.19
C ARG A 389 -20.22 -20.23 4.34
N THR A 390 -19.85 -21.26 5.08
CA THR A 390 -18.79 -21.27 6.10
C THR A 390 -17.39 -21.09 5.51
N GLU A 391 -17.29 -20.60 4.29
CA GLU A 391 -16.00 -20.31 3.68
C GLU A 391 -15.57 -18.96 4.26
N ARG A 392 -14.32 -18.87 4.73
CA ARG A 392 -13.67 -17.64 5.19
C ARG A 392 -12.76 -17.19 4.04
N PRO A 393 -13.31 -16.65 2.93
CA PRO A 393 -12.63 -16.73 1.65
C PRO A 393 -11.66 -15.59 1.51
N LEU A 394 -11.98 -14.41 2.03
CA LEU A 394 -11.05 -13.27 2.05
C LEU A 394 -9.75 -13.67 2.76
N TYR A 395 -9.84 -14.25 3.97
CA TYR A 395 -8.67 -14.70 4.71
C TYR A 395 -7.90 -15.84 4.02
N ASP A 396 -8.60 -16.86 3.49
CA ASP A 396 -7.96 -18.01 2.85
C ASP A 396 -7.52 -17.73 1.39
N ARG A 397 -8.01 -16.67 0.74
CA ARG A 397 -7.55 -16.22 -0.59
C ARG A 397 -6.38 -15.26 -0.45
N LEU A 398 -6.50 -14.24 0.40
CA LEU A 398 -5.42 -13.32 0.73
C LEU A 398 -4.22 -14.05 1.39
N ALA A 399 -4.46 -15.07 2.22
CA ALA A 399 -3.38 -15.87 2.82
C ALA A 399 -3.04 -17.17 2.06
N GLY A 400 -3.86 -17.59 1.09
CA GLY A 400 -3.77 -18.90 0.43
C GLY A 400 -3.33 -18.91 -1.03
N GLN A 401 -3.05 -17.75 -1.65
CA GLN A 401 -2.12 -17.73 -2.78
C GLN A 401 -0.70 -18.10 -2.30
N LYS A 402 -0.47 -19.42 -2.23
CA LYS A 402 0.83 -20.12 -2.20
C LYS A 402 2.04 -19.35 -1.64
N GLY A 403 2.12 -19.33 -0.31
CA GLY A 403 3.32 -19.76 0.41
C GLY A 403 4.48 -18.77 0.49
N ARG A 404 5.08 -18.75 1.69
CA ARG A 404 6.36 -18.14 2.09
C ARG A 404 7.57 -18.23 1.14
N ASN A 405 7.45 -18.86 -0.03
CA ASN A 405 8.55 -19.19 -0.92
C ASN A 405 8.37 -18.66 -2.36
N GLY A 406 7.34 -17.86 -2.66
CA GLY A 406 7.12 -17.36 -4.03
C GLY A 406 6.64 -15.92 -4.17
N LEU A 407 6.16 -15.29 -3.09
CA LEU A 407 5.62 -13.92 -3.08
C LEU A 407 6.56 -12.91 -2.39
N PHE A 408 7.84 -13.25 -2.23
CA PHE A 408 8.81 -12.40 -1.54
C PHE A 408 10.26 -12.57 -2.01
#